data_AF-A0A7R9L7Q0-F1
#
_entry.id   AF-A0A7R9L7Q0-F1
#
_cell.length_a   1.000
_cell.length_b   1.000
_cell.length_c   1.000
_cell.angle_alpha   90.00
_cell.angle_beta   90.00
_cell.angle_gamma   90.00
#
_symmetry.space_group_name_H-M   'P 1'
#
loop_
_entity.id
_entity.type
_entity.pdbx_description
1 polymer ?
#
loop_
_entity_poly.entity_id
_entity_poly.type
_entity_poly.pdbx_seq_one_letter_code
_entity_poly.pdbx_strand_id
1 'polypeptide(L)'
;HGDLGMLVKGDVLIAISNSGKSDEIMMLMPLIKYLEVPLITISGDDKGPMPQNADVALTLGNIKEACPLGDEIKSFDIRDGLGMKLVQKSGIKVIIITGRKSNIVEKRMADLGVDLVFQGREDKGTALKEACAQFNLDPEDCLYMGDDWPDLSAFAIAGMKVTVPNGHVEVRRRADLVTQAMGGRGAVREVCDMLLMAKGTYQELLEKYTAIPH
;
A
#
# COMPACT_ATOMS: atom_id res chain seq x y z
N HIS A 1 5.34 -6.72 8.20
CA HIS A 1 5.00 -5.45 8.87
C HIS A 1 5.59 -5.55 10.26
N GLY A 2 6.44 -4.60 10.66
CA GLY A 2 7.09 -4.57 11.98
C GLY A 2 6.17 -4.19 13.13
N ASP A 3 4.91 -4.61 13.08
CA ASP A 3 4.06 -4.71 14.27
C ASP A 3 3.67 -6.17 14.36
N LEU A 4 4.31 -6.85 15.31
CA LEU A 4 3.79 -8.09 15.84
C LEU A 4 2.49 -7.74 16.53
N GLY A 5 1.38 -8.15 15.93
CA GLY A 5 0.15 -8.31 16.69
C GLY A 5 0.47 -9.06 17.99
N MET A 6 -0.26 -8.75 19.06
CA MET A 6 -0.01 -9.37 20.36
C MET A 6 -0.27 -10.87 20.26
N LEU A 7 0.78 -11.68 20.31
CA LEU A 7 0.69 -13.14 20.47
C LEU A 7 0.17 -13.42 21.88
N VAL A 8 -0.93 -14.16 21.98
CA VAL A 8 -1.49 -14.61 23.25
C VAL A 8 -1.59 -16.13 23.30
N LYS A 9 -1.70 -16.67 24.52
CA LYS A 9 -1.89 -18.10 24.71
C LYS A 9 -3.19 -18.55 24.03
N GLY A 10 -3.10 -19.59 23.19
CA GLY A 10 -4.22 -20.12 22.41
C GLY A 10 -4.21 -19.72 20.93
N ASP A 11 -3.31 -18.80 20.52
CA ASP A 11 -3.07 -18.51 19.11
C ASP A 11 -2.34 -19.67 18.42
N VAL A 12 -2.31 -19.63 17.08
CA VAL A 12 -1.45 -20.46 16.24
C VAL A 12 -0.65 -19.55 15.32
N LEU A 13 0.66 -19.75 15.27
CA LEU A 13 1.55 -18.99 14.39
C LEU A 13 1.89 -19.81 13.14
N ILE A 14 1.60 -19.25 11.97
CA ILE A 14 2.03 -19.80 10.68
C ILE A 14 3.13 -18.92 10.11
N ALA A 15 4.32 -19.49 9.94
CA ALA A 15 5.50 -18.79 9.43
C ALA A 15 5.92 -19.34 8.06
N ILE A 16 6.04 -18.47 7.07
CA ILE A 16 6.36 -18.86 5.68
C ILE A 16 7.70 -18.25 5.30
N SER A 17 8.66 -19.09 4.90
CA SER A 17 9.98 -18.65 4.41
C SER A 17 10.53 -19.68 3.45
N ASN A 18 10.77 -19.29 2.20
CA ASN A 18 11.32 -20.21 1.19
C ASN A 18 12.71 -20.76 1.61
N SER A 19 13.58 -19.92 2.18
CA SER A 19 14.89 -20.33 2.70
C SER A 19 14.85 -21.08 4.04
N GLY A 20 13.70 -21.07 4.73
CA GLY A 20 13.56 -21.58 6.11
C GLY A 20 14.36 -20.80 7.15
N LYS A 21 14.80 -19.57 6.82
CA LYS A 21 15.76 -18.75 7.59
C LYS A 21 15.30 -17.29 7.73
N SER A 22 14.10 -17.04 8.25
CA SER A 22 13.66 -15.66 8.55
C SER A 22 14.15 -15.23 9.93
N ASP A 23 14.95 -14.16 9.98
CA ASP A 23 15.48 -13.59 11.22
C ASP A 23 14.35 -13.08 12.13
N GLU A 24 13.28 -12.49 11.57
CA GLU A 24 12.14 -12.00 12.35
C GLU A 24 11.42 -13.13 13.10
N ILE A 25 11.23 -14.27 12.45
CA ILE A 25 10.63 -15.45 13.11
C ILE A 25 11.57 -15.98 14.19
N MET A 26 12.87 -16.04 13.90
CA MET A 26 13.86 -16.52 14.86
C MET A 26 13.96 -15.64 16.10
N MET A 27 13.82 -14.31 15.95
CA MET A 27 13.77 -13.37 17.08
C MET A 27 12.57 -13.61 18.01
N LEU A 28 11.48 -14.21 17.51
CA LEU A 28 10.26 -14.46 18.28
C LEU A 28 10.20 -15.83 18.93
N MET A 29 11.12 -16.73 18.59
CA MET A 29 11.16 -18.09 19.12
C MET A 29 11.09 -18.17 20.64
N PRO A 30 11.80 -17.33 21.42
CA PRO A 30 11.67 -17.35 22.87
C PRO A 30 10.24 -17.06 23.35
N LEU A 31 9.56 -16.11 22.72
CA LEU A 31 8.19 -15.73 23.07
C LEU A 31 7.19 -16.82 22.67
N ILE A 32 7.31 -17.38 21.47
CA ILE A 32 6.46 -18.46 20.96
C ILE A 32 6.52 -19.66 21.92
N LYS A 33 7.74 -20.06 22.31
CA LYS A 33 7.95 -21.16 23.26
C LYS A 33 7.42 -20.82 24.65
N TYR A 34 7.62 -19.58 25.12
CA TYR A 34 7.13 -19.14 26.43
C TYR A 34 5.60 -19.14 26.51
N LEU A 35 4.92 -18.71 25.44
CA LEU A 35 3.45 -18.65 25.38
C LEU A 35 2.81 -19.99 25.00
N GLU A 36 3.61 -21.02 24.70
CA GLU A 36 3.15 -22.32 24.21
C GLU A 36 2.26 -22.19 22.97
N VAL A 37 2.59 -21.24 22.08
CA VAL A 37 1.87 -21.03 20.82
C VAL A 37 2.36 -22.08 19.80
N PRO A 38 1.47 -22.92 19.24
CA PRO A 38 1.85 -23.85 18.19
C PRO A 38 2.41 -23.11 16.97
N LEU A 39 3.57 -23.54 16.50
CA LEU A 39 4.27 -23.02 15.34
C LEU A 39 4.19 -23.99 14.18
N ILE A 40 3.55 -23.55 13.09
CA ILE A 40 3.55 -24.24 11.80
C ILE A 40 4.48 -23.46 10.86
N THR A 41 5.49 -24.12 10.29
CA THR A 41 6.38 -23.49 9.30
C THR A 41 6.15 -24.04 7.91
N ILE A 42 6.27 -23.19 6.90
CA ILE A 42 6.23 -23.56 5.49
C ILE A 42 7.53 -23.08 4.82
N SER A 43 8.33 -24.02 4.30
CA SER A 43 9.64 -23.72 3.70
C SER A 43 9.98 -24.57 2.48
N GLY A 44 11.01 -24.16 1.73
CA GLY A 44 11.47 -24.89 0.54
C GLY A 44 12.14 -26.22 0.87
N ASP A 45 12.83 -26.30 2.02
CA ASP A 45 13.39 -27.52 2.60
C ASP A 45 13.14 -27.59 4.12
N ASP A 46 13.56 -28.67 4.76
CA ASP A 46 13.45 -28.94 6.20
C ASP A 46 14.74 -28.64 6.99
N LYS A 47 15.73 -28.03 6.34
CA LYS A 47 17.10 -27.88 6.91
C LYS A 47 17.28 -26.57 7.67
N GLY A 48 16.42 -25.58 7.40
CA GLY A 48 16.48 -24.26 8.04
C GLY A 48 16.17 -24.29 9.54
N PRO A 49 16.58 -23.26 10.30
CA PRO A 49 16.29 -23.15 11.74
C PRO A 49 14.80 -23.01 12.03
N MET A 50 13.98 -22.47 11.10
CA MET A 50 12.53 -22.40 11.27
C MET A 50 11.90 -23.80 11.34
N PRO A 51 11.98 -24.67 10.31
CA PRO A 51 11.36 -25.99 10.35
C PRO A 51 11.89 -26.87 11.49
N GLN A 52 13.14 -26.69 11.90
CA GLN A 52 13.72 -27.41 13.05
C GLN A 52 13.16 -26.99 14.41
N ASN A 53 12.55 -25.82 14.50
CA ASN A 53 11.98 -25.28 15.74
C ASN A 53 10.44 -25.23 15.72
N ALA A 54 9.81 -25.77 14.67
CA ALA A 54 8.36 -25.81 14.51
C ALA A 54 7.75 -27.05 15.15
N ASP A 55 6.48 -26.97 15.53
CA ASP A 55 5.68 -28.15 15.90
C ASP A 55 5.28 -28.95 14.65
N VAL A 56 5.02 -28.25 13.54
CA VAL A 56 4.74 -28.85 12.23
C VAL A 56 5.55 -28.13 11.15
N ALA A 57 6.36 -28.88 10.41
CA ALA A 57 7.11 -28.39 9.26
C ALA A 57 6.50 -28.90 7.95
N LEU A 58 6.03 -27.99 7.10
CA LEU A 58 5.55 -28.27 5.76
C LEU A 58 6.63 -27.89 4.74
N THR A 59 7.08 -28.87 3.96
CA THR A 59 8.10 -28.67 2.93
C THR A 59 7.45 -28.61 1.56
N LEU A 60 7.65 -27.52 0.83
CA LEU A 60 7.07 -27.32 -0.49
C LEU A 60 8.03 -27.66 -1.65
N GLY A 61 9.30 -27.91 -1.37
CA GLY A 61 10.33 -28.13 -2.37
C GLY A 61 10.82 -26.83 -3.03
N ASN A 62 11.62 -26.95 -4.08
CA ASN A 62 12.18 -25.81 -4.81
C ASN A 62 11.09 -25.03 -5.55
N ILE A 63 10.46 -24.08 -4.86
CA ILE A 63 9.63 -23.06 -5.48
C ILE A 63 10.56 -21.91 -5.90
N LYS A 64 10.50 -21.52 -7.18
CA LYS A 64 11.12 -20.25 -7.60
C LYS A 64 10.44 -19.12 -6.84
N GLU A 65 11.15 -18.47 -5.93
CA GLU A 65 10.74 -17.20 -5.34
C GLU A 65 10.29 -16.24 -6.44
N ALA A 66 9.15 -15.57 -6.22
CA ALA A 66 8.68 -14.52 -7.12
C ALA A 66 9.61 -13.30 -7.15
N CYS A 67 10.59 -13.21 -6.24
CA CYS A 67 11.65 -12.19 -6.20
C CYS A 67 12.94 -12.73 -5.56
N PRO A 68 14.06 -12.82 -6.30
CA PRO A 68 15.37 -13.26 -5.77
C PRO A 68 16.17 -12.17 -5.05
N LEU A 69 15.59 -10.98 -4.83
CA LEU A 69 16.27 -9.80 -4.28
C LEU A 69 15.56 -9.44 -2.97
N GLY A 70 16.28 -9.56 -1.85
CA GLY A 70 15.79 -9.31 -0.49
C GLY A 70 14.78 -8.17 -0.37
N ASP A 71 13.52 -8.60 -0.27
CA ASP A 71 12.33 -8.00 0.33
C ASP A 71 12.30 -6.48 0.61
N GLU A 72 12.05 -5.67 -0.42
CA GLU A 72 11.21 -4.48 -0.20
C GLU A 72 9.74 -4.92 -0.12
N ILE A 73 9.23 -5.28 1.06
CA ILE A 73 7.79 -5.52 1.24
C ILE A 73 7.07 -4.17 1.26
N LYS A 74 6.31 -3.88 0.20
CA LYS A 74 5.37 -2.74 0.16
C LYS A 74 3.95 -3.25 0.39
N SER A 75 3.30 -2.74 1.43
CA SER A 75 1.90 -3.03 1.72
C SER A 75 1.00 -1.99 1.04
N PHE A 76 -0.06 -2.45 0.39
CA PHE A 76 -1.09 -1.60 -0.21
C PHE A 76 -2.43 -1.92 0.43
N ASP A 77 -3.21 -0.89 0.76
CA ASP A 77 -4.56 -1.08 1.28
C ASP A 77 -5.51 -1.45 0.12
N ILE A 78 -6.34 -2.47 0.34
CA ILE A 78 -7.28 -2.97 -0.69
C ILE A 78 -8.41 -1.97 -0.92
N ARG A 79 -8.82 -1.23 0.12
CA ARG A 79 -9.86 -0.20 0.02
C ARG A 79 -9.36 0.98 -0.77
N ASP A 80 -8.11 1.38 -0.58
CA ASP A 80 -7.44 2.41 -1.41
C ASP A 80 -7.42 1.98 -2.89
N GLY A 81 -7.09 0.70 -3.15
CA GLY A 81 -7.15 0.09 -4.48
C GLY A 81 -8.55 0.19 -5.12
N LEU A 82 -9.60 -0.13 -4.36
CA LEU A 82 -10.98 -0.01 -4.83
C LEU A 82 -11.36 1.46 -5.09
N GLY A 83 -11.00 2.37 -4.18
CA GLY A 83 -11.26 3.81 -4.32
C GLY A 83 -10.72 4.35 -5.63
N MET A 84 -9.44 4.06 -5.94
CA MET A 84 -8.81 4.46 -7.21
C MET A 84 -9.60 3.93 -8.42
N LYS A 85 -9.99 2.65 -8.42
CA LYS A 85 -10.80 2.09 -9.53
C LYS A 85 -12.15 2.79 -9.68
N LEU A 86 -12.79 3.19 -8.58
CA LEU A 86 -14.09 3.88 -8.62
C LEU A 86 -13.96 5.31 -9.18
N VAL A 87 -12.96 6.08 -8.74
CA VAL A 87 -12.73 7.43 -9.30
C VAL A 87 -12.35 7.37 -10.77
N GLN A 88 -11.56 6.37 -11.18
CA GLN A 88 -11.23 6.16 -12.59
C GLN A 88 -12.45 5.82 -13.45
N LYS A 89 -13.38 5.00 -12.94
CA LYS A 89 -14.68 4.75 -13.60
C LYS A 89 -15.53 6.00 -13.75
N SER A 90 -15.36 6.99 -12.86
CA SER A 90 -16.01 8.29 -12.99
C SER A 90 -15.28 9.24 -13.95
N GLY A 91 -14.18 8.82 -14.58
CA GLY A 91 -13.39 9.62 -15.52
C GLY A 91 -12.34 10.52 -14.86
N ILE A 92 -12.02 10.33 -13.58
CA ILE A 92 -10.92 11.03 -12.91
C ILE A 92 -9.63 10.26 -13.17
N LYS A 93 -8.59 10.97 -13.60
CA LYS A 93 -7.26 10.38 -13.84
C LYS A 93 -6.53 10.14 -12.53
N VAL A 94 -5.89 8.97 -12.40
CA VAL A 94 -5.08 8.63 -11.23
C VAL A 94 -3.63 8.48 -11.66
N ILE A 95 -2.75 9.18 -10.97
CA ILE A 95 -1.33 9.27 -11.29
C ILE A 95 -0.51 8.99 -10.03
N ILE A 96 0.56 8.22 -10.17
CA ILE A 96 1.46 7.89 -9.07
C ILE A 96 2.85 8.46 -9.34
N ILE A 97 3.38 9.22 -8.38
CA ILE A 97 4.72 9.80 -8.43
C ILE A 97 5.49 9.34 -7.19
N THR A 98 6.59 8.63 -7.38
CA THR A 98 7.39 8.10 -6.27
C THR A 98 8.89 8.24 -6.52
N GLY A 99 9.62 8.60 -5.47
CA GLY A 99 11.10 8.66 -5.49
C GLY A 99 11.76 7.28 -5.54
N ARG A 100 11.03 6.21 -5.20
CA ARG A 100 11.58 4.85 -5.24
C ARG A 100 11.25 4.18 -6.56
N LYS A 101 12.15 3.29 -7.00
CA LYS A 101 11.91 2.40 -8.15
C LYS A 101 11.78 0.96 -7.66
N SER A 102 10.65 0.33 -7.92
CA SER A 102 10.41 -1.07 -7.53
C SER A 102 9.42 -1.78 -8.45
N ASN A 103 9.71 -3.04 -8.75
CA ASN A 103 8.83 -3.89 -9.56
C ASN A 103 7.45 -4.12 -8.89
N ILE A 104 7.39 -4.05 -7.56
CA ILE A 104 6.15 -4.24 -6.80
C ILE A 104 5.16 -3.10 -7.07
N VAL A 105 5.64 -1.85 -7.07
CA VAL A 105 4.80 -0.69 -7.42
C VAL A 105 4.34 -0.81 -8.87
N GLU A 106 5.25 -1.14 -9.79
CA GLU A 106 4.92 -1.28 -11.21
C GLU A 106 3.79 -2.30 -11.44
N LYS A 107 3.94 -3.52 -10.91
CA LYS A 107 2.92 -4.56 -11.01
C LYS A 107 1.59 -4.14 -10.38
N ARG A 108 1.63 -3.58 -9.16
CA ARG A 108 0.41 -3.18 -8.46
C ARG A 108 -0.34 -2.07 -9.19
N MET A 109 0.36 -1.06 -9.71
CA MET A 109 -0.27 0.04 -10.42
C MET A 109 -0.84 -0.42 -11.78
N ALA A 110 -0.18 -1.38 -12.44
CA ALA A 110 -0.72 -2.04 -13.62
C ALA A 110 -2.01 -2.82 -13.30
N ASP A 111 -2.05 -3.61 -12.22
CA ASP A 111 -3.26 -4.36 -11.79
C ASP A 111 -4.44 -3.45 -11.44
N LEU A 112 -4.13 -2.26 -10.93
CA LEU A 112 -5.11 -1.23 -10.61
C LEU A 112 -5.57 -0.47 -11.85
N GLY A 113 -4.79 -0.49 -12.93
CA GLY A 113 -5.05 0.26 -14.16
C GLY A 113 -4.79 1.76 -13.99
N VAL A 114 -3.85 2.15 -13.13
CA VAL A 114 -3.46 3.56 -12.93
C VAL A 114 -3.01 4.18 -14.26
N ASP A 115 -3.43 5.42 -14.53
CA ASP A 115 -3.24 6.05 -15.84
C ASP A 115 -1.77 6.38 -16.13
N LEU A 116 -1.00 6.86 -15.13
CA LEU A 116 0.44 7.12 -15.25
C LEU A 116 1.20 6.80 -13.96
N VAL A 117 2.42 6.29 -14.11
CA VAL A 117 3.32 5.97 -13.00
C VAL A 117 4.73 6.52 -13.28
N PHE A 118 5.18 7.43 -12.43
CA PHE A 118 6.54 7.97 -12.42
C PHE A 118 7.29 7.41 -11.21
N GLN A 119 8.34 6.61 -11.46
CA GLN A 119 9.20 6.03 -10.43
C GLN A 119 10.61 6.60 -10.48
N GLY A 120 11.30 6.64 -9.34
CA GLY A 120 12.65 7.21 -9.25
C GLY A 120 12.68 8.73 -9.39
N ARG A 121 11.56 9.41 -9.10
CA ARG A 121 11.40 10.87 -9.26
C ARG A 121 11.28 11.54 -7.90
N GLU A 122 12.29 12.31 -7.53
CA GLU A 122 12.27 13.15 -6.32
C GLU A 122 11.77 14.57 -6.60
N ASP A 123 11.84 15.01 -7.85
CA ASP A 123 11.35 16.29 -8.38
C ASP A 123 9.83 16.25 -8.62
N LYS A 124 9.06 15.95 -7.56
CA LYS A 124 7.62 15.64 -7.66
C LYS A 124 6.79 16.77 -8.29
N GLY A 125 7.16 18.03 -8.08
CA GLY A 125 6.52 19.17 -8.75
C GLY A 125 6.72 19.21 -10.27
N THR A 126 7.92 18.88 -10.76
CA THR A 126 8.18 18.77 -12.20
C THR A 126 7.45 17.57 -12.79
N ALA A 127 7.51 16.42 -12.10
CA ALA A 127 6.80 15.21 -12.51
C ALA A 127 5.27 15.44 -12.58
N LEU A 128 4.68 16.23 -11.66
CA LEU A 128 3.28 16.61 -11.73
C LEU A 128 2.98 17.45 -12.98
N LYS A 129 3.82 18.45 -13.32
CA LYS A 129 3.64 19.23 -14.55
C LYS A 129 3.70 18.37 -15.81
N GLU A 130 4.66 17.47 -15.89
CA GLU A 130 4.79 16.52 -17.00
C GLU A 130 3.55 15.62 -17.12
N ALA A 131 3.04 15.13 -15.99
CA ALA A 131 1.85 14.30 -15.92
C ALA A 131 0.60 15.06 -16.39
N CYS A 132 0.38 16.28 -15.90
CA CYS A 132 -0.72 17.15 -16.30
C CYS A 132 -0.68 17.47 -17.80
N ALA A 133 0.51 17.76 -18.34
CA ALA A 133 0.70 18.04 -19.77
C ALA A 133 0.28 16.87 -20.67
N GLN A 134 0.51 15.61 -20.26
CA GLN A 134 0.08 14.44 -21.03
C GLN A 134 -1.45 14.30 -21.13
N PHE A 135 -2.18 14.89 -20.18
CA PHE A 135 -3.64 14.88 -20.16
C PHE A 135 -4.26 16.22 -20.57
N ASN A 136 -3.45 17.20 -20.97
CA ASN A 136 -3.89 18.56 -21.26
C ASN A 136 -4.71 19.16 -20.11
N LEU A 137 -4.19 19.01 -18.88
CA LEU A 137 -4.74 19.56 -17.65
C LEU A 137 -3.76 20.60 -17.07
N ASP A 138 -4.29 21.54 -16.30
CA ASP A 138 -3.45 22.41 -15.48
C ASP A 138 -3.20 21.77 -14.10
N PRO A 139 -2.03 21.97 -13.47
CA PRO A 139 -1.78 21.50 -12.11
C PRO A 139 -2.80 22.02 -11.08
N GLU A 140 -3.39 23.20 -11.32
CA GLU A 140 -4.45 23.78 -10.50
C GLU A 140 -5.77 22.99 -10.57
N ASP A 141 -5.98 22.18 -11.61
CA ASP A 141 -7.15 21.28 -11.69
C ASP A 141 -6.91 19.95 -10.96
N CYS A 142 -5.73 19.76 -10.37
CA CYS A 142 -5.33 18.51 -9.73
C CYS A 142 -5.43 18.58 -8.21
N LEU A 143 -5.87 17.46 -7.62
CA LEU A 143 -5.66 17.15 -6.21
C LEU A 143 -4.35 16.37 -6.09
N TYR A 144 -3.43 16.86 -5.27
CA TYR A 144 -2.20 16.16 -4.94
C TYR A 144 -2.21 15.67 -3.49
N MET A 145 -1.90 14.38 -3.30
CA MET A 145 -1.83 13.75 -1.98
C MET A 145 -0.41 13.29 -1.69
N GLY A 146 0.17 13.77 -0.58
CA GLY A 146 1.55 13.47 -0.18
C GLY A 146 1.75 13.62 1.32
N ASP A 147 2.84 13.08 1.87
CA ASP A 147 3.06 12.96 3.31
C ASP A 147 4.39 13.51 3.81
N ASP A 148 5.36 13.82 2.94
CA ASP A 148 6.68 14.29 3.36
C ASP A 148 7.22 15.45 2.48
N TRP A 149 8.39 15.99 2.83
CA TRP A 149 8.96 17.18 2.19
C TRP A 149 9.09 17.14 0.67
N PRO A 150 9.47 16.02 0.02
CA PRO A 150 9.53 15.97 -1.45
C PRO A 150 8.19 16.31 -2.12
N ASP A 151 7.06 16.05 -1.45
CA ASP A 151 5.70 16.37 -1.93
C ASP A 151 5.41 17.87 -1.94
N LEU A 152 6.12 18.67 -1.13
CA LEU A 152 5.88 20.11 -1.03
C LEU A 152 6.09 20.83 -2.38
N SER A 153 6.97 20.30 -3.23
CA SER A 153 7.19 20.83 -4.57
C SER A 153 5.97 20.67 -5.48
N ALA A 154 5.20 19.58 -5.32
CA ALA A 154 3.94 19.37 -6.02
C ALA A 154 2.79 20.13 -5.35
N PHE A 155 2.77 20.23 -4.02
CA PHE A 155 1.80 21.05 -3.29
C PHE A 155 1.82 22.51 -3.76
N ALA A 156 3.00 23.05 -4.05
CA ALA A 156 3.16 24.44 -4.47
C ALA A 156 2.40 24.79 -5.76
N ILE A 157 2.03 23.81 -6.58
CA ILE A 157 1.36 24.01 -7.87
C ILE A 157 0.00 23.32 -7.97
N ALA A 158 -0.32 22.39 -7.05
CA ALA A 158 -1.60 21.69 -7.05
C ALA A 158 -2.74 22.57 -6.52
N GLY A 159 -3.90 22.48 -7.17
CA GLY A 159 -5.10 23.23 -6.76
C GLY A 159 -5.65 22.79 -5.42
N MET A 160 -5.59 21.49 -5.12
CA MET A 160 -5.96 20.95 -3.82
C MET A 160 -4.84 20.09 -3.25
N LYS A 161 -4.44 20.38 -2.02
CA LYS A 161 -3.33 19.74 -1.29
C LYS A 161 -3.89 18.89 -0.16
N VAL A 162 -3.67 17.59 -0.23
CA VAL A 162 -4.14 16.65 0.79
C VAL A 162 -2.97 15.91 1.43
N THR A 163 -3.06 15.69 2.73
CA THR A 163 -2.12 14.83 3.45
C THR A 163 -2.83 13.96 4.47
N VAL A 164 -2.07 13.14 5.19
CA VAL A 164 -2.57 12.16 6.16
C VAL A 164 -2.15 12.53 7.59
N PRO A 165 -2.84 12.02 8.64
CA PRO A 165 -2.49 12.28 10.03
C PRO A 165 -1.05 11.94 10.40
N ASN A 166 -0.52 10.84 9.83
CA ASN A 166 0.87 10.39 10.02
C ASN A 166 1.87 11.06 9.07
N GLY A 167 1.46 12.08 8.31
CA GLY A 167 2.35 12.89 7.49
C GLY A 167 3.18 13.87 8.31
N HIS A 168 4.33 14.26 7.76
CA HIS A 168 5.26 15.19 8.38
C HIS A 168 4.54 16.51 8.74
N VAL A 169 4.88 17.08 9.90
CA VAL A 169 4.20 18.27 10.45
C VAL A 169 4.15 19.45 9.47
N GLU A 170 5.23 19.67 8.72
CA GLU A 170 5.31 20.74 7.73
C GLU A 170 4.36 20.52 6.53
N VAL A 171 4.09 19.27 6.15
CA VAL A 171 3.11 18.96 5.10
C VAL A 171 1.70 19.18 5.62
N ARG A 172 1.38 18.70 6.83
CA ARG A 172 0.09 18.94 7.51
C ARG A 172 -0.25 20.41 7.66
N ARG A 173 0.73 21.27 7.95
CA ARG A 173 0.54 22.72 8.05
C ARG A 173 0.23 23.41 6.72
N ARG A 174 0.56 22.79 5.59
CA ARG A 174 0.42 23.36 4.25
C ARG A 174 -0.68 22.69 3.41
N ALA A 175 -1.26 21.61 3.91
CA ALA A 175 -2.36 20.94 3.25
C ALA A 175 -3.67 21.72 3.45
N ASP A 176 -4.52 21.72 2.43
CA ASP A 176 -5.89 22.24 2.52
C ASP A 176 -6.78 21.27 3.31
N LEU A 177 -6.44 19.97 3.28
CA LEU A 177 -7.13 18.91 3.98
C LEU A 177 -6.14 17.90 4.57
N VAL A 178 -6.38 17.49 5.81
CA VAL A 178 -5.77 16.30 6.42
C VAL A 178 -6.86 15.25 6.56
N THR A 179 -6.65 14.05 6.01
CA THR A 179 -7.63 12.95 6.11
C THR A 179 -7.84 12.51 7.56
N GLN A 180 -8.95 11.82 7.84
CA GLN A 180 -9.15 11.14 9.11
C GLN A 180 -8.38 9.82 9.17
N ALA A 181 -8.40 9.05 8.07
CA ALA A 181 -7.66 7.79 7.97
C ALA A 181 -6.16 8.02 7.81
N MET A 182 -5.36 7.09 8.34
CA MET A 182 -3.90 7.09 8.19
C MET A 182 -3.47 6.63 6.79
N GLY A 183 -2.28 7.08 6.36
CA GLY A 183 -1.62 6.60 5.14
C GLY A 183 -1.44 5.08 5.17
N GLY A 184 -1.73 4.41 4.05
CA GLY A 184 -1.72 2.95 3.95
C GLY A 184 -2.82 2.25 4.75
N ARG A 185 -3.83 2.99 5.22
CA ARG A 185 -4.97 2.53 6.02
C ARG A 185 -6.30 3.13 5.57
N GLY A 186 -6.47 3.42 4.27
CA GLY A 186 -7.75 3.90 3.73
C GLY A 186 -7.81 5.41 3.44
N ALA A 187 -6.71 6.14 3.61
CA ALA A 187 -6.70 7.58 3.36
C ALA A 187 -6.93 7.93 1.89
N VAL A 188 -6.42 7.14 0.95
CA VAL A 188 -6.70 7.34 -0.49
C VAL A 188 -8.16 7.05 -0.77
N ARG A 189 -8.73 6.01 -0.15
CA ARG A 189 -10.16 5.69 -0.25
C ARG A 189 -11.04 6.84 0.25
N GLU A 190 -10.69 7.46 1.38
CA GLU A 190 -11.40 8.62 1.92
C GLU A 190 -11.44 9.76 0.90
N VAL A 191 -10.28 10.12 0.33
CA VAL A 191 -10.18 11.15 -0.72
C VAL A 191 -10.97 10.75 -1.98
N CYS A 192 -10.90 9.49 -2.39
CA CYS A 192 -11.66 9.00 -3.54
C CYS A 192 -13.17 9.16 -3.34
N ASP A 193 -13.68 8.80 -2.16
CA ASP A 193 -15.11 8.94 -1.85
C ASP A 193 -15.52 10.42 -1.85
N MET A 194 -14.69 11.31 -1.31
CA MET A 194 -14.93 12.76 -1.36
C MET A 194 -15.00 13.28 -2.81
N LEU A 195 -14.09 12.85 -3.68
CA LEU A 195 -14.09 13.23 -5.10
C LEU A 195 -15.34 12.73 -5.82
N LEU A 196 -15.75 11.49 -5.56
CA LEU A 196 -16.98 10.92 -6.14
C LEU A 196 -18.24 11.65 -5.66
N MET A 197 -18.29 12.04 -4.38
CA MET A 197 -19.40 12.82 -3.83
C MET A 197 -19.44 14.22 -4.46
N ALA A 198 -18.30 14.91 -4.53
CA ALA A 198 -18.21 16.24 -5.14
C ALA A 198 -18.59 16.22 -6.63
N LYS A 199 -18.25 15.13 -7.35
CA LYS A 199 -18.63 14.93 -8.75
C LYS A 199 -20.07 14.47 -8.95
N GLY A 200 -20.78 14.07 -7.89
CA GLY A 200 -22.15 13.57 -7.95
C GLY A 200 -22.29 12.14 -8.50
N THR A 201 -21.20 11.38 -8.58
CA THR A 201 -21.19 10.01 -9.15
C THR A 201 -21.19 8.91 -8.10
N TYR A 202 -21.04 9.27 -6.82
CA TYR A 202 -20.97 8.31 -5.71
C TYR A 202 -22.18 7.37 -5.64
N GLN A 203 -23.39 7.93 -5.69
CA GLN A 203 -24.63 7.17 -5.52
C GLN A 203 -24.86 6.18 -6.67
N GLU A 204 -24.65 6.62 -7.92
CA GLU A 204 -24.77 5.76 -9.10
C GLU A 204 -23.80 4.57 -9.07
N LEU A 205 -22.57 4.80 -8.58
CA LEU A 205 -21.60 3.72 -8.41
C LEU A 205 -21.97 2.78 -7.27
N LEU A 206 -22.48 3.30 -6.15
CA LEU A 206 -22.89 2.51 -5.00
C LEU A 206 -24.07 1.58 -5.34
N GLU A 207 -25.02 2.06 -6.14
CA GLU A 207 -26.20 1.30 -6.56
C GLU A 207 -25.85 -0.03 -7.24
N LYS A 208 -24.72 -0.08 -7.97
CA LYS A 208 -24.22 -1.30 -8.62
C LYS A 208 -23.81 -2.39 -7.63
N TYR A 209 -23.60 -2.04 -6.37
CA TYR A 209 -23.23 -2.95 -5.28
C TYR A 209 -24.37 -3.23 -4.31
N THR A 210 -25.40 -2.37 -4.27
CA THR A 210 -26.57 -2.55 -3.41
C THR A 210 -27.75 -3.19 -4.13
N ALA A 211 -27.70 -3.28 -5.46
CA ALA A 211 -28.69 -4.00 -6.25
C ALA A 211 -28.69 -5.50 -5.88
N ILE A 212 -29.89 -6.06 -5.72
CA ILE A 212 -30.06 -7.49 -5.46
C ILE A 212 -29.62 -8.25 -6.73
N PRO A 213 -28.71 -9.24 -6.62
CA PRO A 213 -28.35 -10.07 -7.77
C PRO A 213 -29.58 -10.84 -8.27
N HIS A 214 -29.87 -10.73 -9.56
CA HIS A 214 -30.88 -11.55 -10.26
C HIS A 214 -30.20 -12.68 -11.02
#